data_AF-A0A1H8L4W4-F1
#
_entry.id   AF-A0A1H8L4W4-F1
#
_cell.length_a   1.000
_cell.length_b   1.000
_cell.length_c   1.000
_cell.angle_alpha   90.00
_cell.angle_beta   90.00
_cell.angle_gamma   90.00
#
_symmetry.space_group_name_H-M   'P 1'
#
loop_
_entity.id
_entity.type
_entity.pdbx_description
1 polymer ?
#
loop_
_entity_poly.entity_id
_entity_poly.type
_entity_poly.pdbx_seq_one_letter_code
_entity_poly.pdbx_strand_id
1 'polypeptide(L)'
;MSEKIYPYQNLSWEDMEGEEWKGIPLLEKYYEVSNMGRIRRLAYVRKSKTGKDVFVKPKVLVQIKQTALNVFLNETRIYMRISPAMNGKTHNHRVGRLVYNAFVKPFNIRDKNFVIFYKDDDTLNNRADNLYLATQAEKQERMEKLGRMVPAFTNTSPEEKKEILDRIAVKKAKSDCFQISQYDLDGNWIKTFRNAREASRIVGLSQNFITQSSRKAYTVTAGGYLWAKGNAPKIDYKAYLKKHDANFSPLAKRHVMRVGQYDFDGNLINTYHTAKEAADAIGVLYGHMIDTLRGKHVTCKGYLWRKSIAKKLDLSKLLEEKGEDYIQRTSRIRQISQYTFDGVWVKTYRSFNEAKRATGIASGSIINAYRGRQLTAGGFLWREGTALRINVSHLTKDPNFDKTVLYRYIKKKKAAAREKKNAG
;
A
#
# COMPACT_ATOMS: atom_id res chain seq x y z
N MET A 1 44.53 23.44 14.36
CA MET A 1 43.77 24.05 13.24
C MET A 1 42.41 24.45 13.80
N SER A 2 42.05 25.73 13.77
CA SER A 2 40.71 26.16 14.18
C SER A 2 39.66 25.43 13.33
N GLU A 3 38.63 24.89 13.95
CA GLU A 3 37.53 24.25 13.24
C GLU A 3 36.83 25.32 12.38
N LYS A 4 36.82 25.13 11.05
CA LYS A 4 36.12 26.06 10.16
C LYS A 4 34.63 26.03 10.50
N ILE A 5 34.11 27.15 10.99
CA ILE A 5 32.69 27.30 11.30
C ILE A 5 31.97 27.67 10.00
N TYR A 6 31.04 26.81 9.58
CA TYR A 6 30.24 27.02 8.38
C TYR A 6 28.90 27.70 8.71
N PRO A 7 28.41 28.61 7.84
CA PRO A 7 27.12 29.28 8.01
C PRO A 7 25.94 28.35 8.32
N TYR A 8 25.88 27.17 7.69
CA TYR A 8 24.78 26.22 7.90
C TYR A 8 24.69 25.66 9.32
N GLN A 9 25.76 25.78 10.12
CA GLN A 9 25.78 25.36 11.52
C GLN A 9 25.04 26.34 12.43
N ASN A 10 24.88 27.59 12.00
CA ASN A 10 24.09 28.58 12.73
C ASN A 10 22.58 28.34 12.48
N LEU A 11 21.88 27.89 13.52
CA LEU A 11 20.44 27.62 13.51
C LEU A 11 19.58 28.73 14.14
N SER A 12 20.19 29.87 14.49
CA SER A 12 19.50 31.08 14.97
C SER A 12 18.47 31.55 13.95
N TRP A 13 17.40 32.23 14.35
CA TRP A 13 16.47 32.80 13.37
C TRP A 13 17.02 34.09 12.76
N GLU A 14 17.87 34.75 13.52
CA GLU A 14 18.52 36.02 13.20
C GLU A 14 19.44 35.88 11.99
N ASP A 15 19.42 36.92 11.16
CA ASP A 15 20.25 37.03 9.98
C ASP A 15 21.70 37.35 10.39
N MET A 16 22.66 36.73 9.71
CA MET A 16 24.08 37.09 9.86
C MET A 16 24.38 38.35 9.04
N GLU A 17 25.49 39.01 9.34
CA GLU A 17 25.94 40.19 8.59
C GLU A 17 26.08 39.89 7.09
N GLY A 18 25.40 40.66 6.24
CA GLY A 18 25.39 40.46 4.79
C GLY A 18 24.61 39.23 4.30
N GLU A 19 23.80 38.61 5.17
CA GLU A 19 22.96 37.48 4.78
C GLU A 19 21.68 37.94 4.09
N GLU A 20 21.43 37.40 2.89
CA GLU A 20 20.23 37.66 2.10
C GLU A 20 19.48 36.36 1.86
N TRP A 21 18.14 36.41 1.88
CA TRP A 21 17.27 35.24 1.70
C TRP A 21 16.42 35.34 0.44
N LYS A 22 16.25 34.23 -0.27
CA LYS A 22 15.36 34.10 -1.44
C LYS A 22 14.57 32.81 -1.41
N GLY A 23 13.36 32.84 -1.97
CA GLY A 23 12.48 31.68 -2.10
C GLY A 23 13.10 30.54 -2.91
N ILE A 24 12.91 29.30 -2.45
CA ILE A 24 13.38 28.11 -3.18
C ILE A 24 12.41 27.78 -4.32
N PRO A 25 12.87 27.58 -5.57
CA PRO A 25 12.00 27.25 -6.70
C PRO A 25 11.05 26.08 -6.42
N LEU A 26 9.76 26.25 -6.73
CA LEU A 26 8.63 25.33 -6.47
C LEU A 26 8.26 25.14 -4.99
N LEU A 27 8.93 25.84 -4.08
CA LEU A 27 8.77 25.79 -2.62
C LEU A 27 8.78 27.19 -2.00
N GLU A 28 8.61 28.24 -2.79
CA GLU A 28 8.84 29.65 -2.44
C GLU A 28 7.98 30.09 -1.26
N LYS A 29 6.76 29.54 -1.16
CA LYS A 29 5.83 29.82 -0.06
C LYS A 29 6.24 29.23 1.29
N TYR A 30 7.18 28.29 1.30
CA TYR A 30 7.46 27.46 2.47
C TYR A 30 8.92 27.49 2.89
N TYR A 31 9.85 27.68 1.95
CA TYR A 31 11.27 27.58 2.20
C TYR A 31 12.06 28.63 1.44
N GLU A 32 13.10 29.13 2.11
CA GLU A 32 14.05 30.08 1.57
C GLU A 32 15.47 29.54 1.75
N VAL A 33 16.35 29.96 0.84
CA VAL A 33 17.78 29.73 0.87
C VAL A 33 18.50 31.06 1.00
N SER A 34 19.56 31.11 1.82
CA SER A 34 20.37 32.32 1.94
C SER A 34 21.59 32.29 1.01
N ASN A 35 22.14 33.46 0.69
CA ASN A 35 23.38 33.61 -0.06
C ASN A 35 24.58 32.92 0.61
N MET A 36 24.50 32.62 1.92
CA MET A 36 25.52 31.89 2.68
C MET A 36 25.27 30.37 2.74
N GLY A 37 24.19 29.90 2.10
CA GLY A 37 23.84 28.48 2.08
C GLY A 37 23.08 27.99 3.31
N ARG A 38 22.51 28.88 4.13
CA ARG A 38 21.52 28.49 5.15
C ARG A 38 20.16 28.23 4.49
N ILE A 39 19.32 27.44 5.16
CA ILE A 39 17.97 27.10 4.68
C ILE A 39 17.01 27.33 5.82
N ARG A 40 15.93 28.07 5.56
CA ARG A 40 14.86 28.26 6.54
C ARG A 40 13.52 27.87 5.99
N ARG A 41 12.65 27.44 6.90
CA ARG A 41 11.24 27.17 6.66
C ARG A 41 10.45 28.33 7.21
N LEU A 42 9.56 28.88 6.39
CA LEU A 42 8.62 29.93 6.79
C LEU A 42 7.47 29.34 7.62
N ALA A 43 6.74 30.21 8.31
CA ALA A 43 5.52 29.81 9.00
C ALA A 43 4.44 29.43 7.97
N TYR A 44 3.77 28.31 8.16
CA TYR A 44 2.62 27.96 7.31
C TYR A 44 1.63 27.06 8.04
N VAL A 45 0.42 26.96 7.50
CA VAL A 45 -0.62 26.03 7.97
C VAL A 45 -0.68 24.84 7.02
N ARG A 46 -0.70 23.61 7.58
CA ARG A 46 -0.93 22.38 6.82
C ARG A 46 -2.11 21.61 7.39
N LYS A 47 -2.83 20.89 6.51
CA LYS A 47 -3.87 19.95 6.93
C LYS A 47 -3.27 18.65 7.45
N SER A 48 -3.77 18.16 8.58
CA SER A 48 -3.46 16.83 9.10
C SER A 48 -4.13 15.74 8.27
N LYS A 49 -3.77 14.46 8.51
CA LYS A 49 -4.48 13.31 7.92
C LYS A 49 -5.97 13.27 8.28
N THR A 50 -6.36 13.92 9.39
CA THR A 50 -7.74 14.01 9.88
C THR A 50 -8.42 15.32 9.46
N GLY A 51 -7.80 16.13 8.60
CA GLY A 51 -8.36 17.38 8.07
C GLY A 51 -8.21 18.61 8.97
N LYS A 52 -7.58 18.48 10.15
CA LYS A 52 -7.35 19.61 11.07
C LYS A 52 -6.21 20.50 10.58
N ASP A 53 -6.34 21.80 10.79
CA ASP A 53 -5.26 22.75 10.54
C ASP A 53 -4.16 22.63 11.60
N VAL A 54 -2.91 22.53 11.14
CA VAL A 54 -1.72 22.43 11.96
C VAL A 54 -0.80 23.58 11.60
N PHE A 55 -0.60 24.50 12.54
CA PHE A 55 0.37 25.57 12.40
C PHE A 55 1.79 25.02 12.51
N VAL A 56 2.62 25.34 11.53
CA VAL A 56 4.01 24.94 11.44
C VAL A 56 4.86 26.17 11.70
N LYS A 57 5.57 26.19 12.83
CA LYS A 57 6.45 27.31 13.21
C LYS A 57 7.60 27.52 12.21
N PRO A 58 8.02 28.76 11.96
CA PRO A 58 9.22 29.02 11.18
C PRO A 58 10.46 28.48 11.89
N LYS A 59 11.50 28.10 11.15
CA LYS A 59 12.81 27.73 11.71
C LYS A 59 13.90 27.64 10.65
N VAL A 60 15.15 27.90 11.03
CA VAL A 60 16.32 27.49 10.25
C VAL A 60 16.51 25.98 10.38
N LEU A 61 16.85 25.32 9.26
CA LEU A 61 16.88 23.87 9.15
C LEU A 61 18.29 23.33 9.27
N VAL A 62 18.42 22.26 10.06
CA VAL A 62 19.56 21.34 9.95
C VAL A 62 19.53 20.69 8.57
N GLN A 63 20.65 20.82 7.86
CA GLN A 63 20.82 20.27 6.54
C GLN A 63 21.41 18.85 6.61
N ILE A 64 21.09 18.02 5.62
CA ILE A 64 21.51 16.62 5.57
C ILE A 64 22.88 16.54 4.89
N LYS A 65 23.84 15.89 5.54
CA LYS A 65 25.13 15.54 4.94
C LYS A 65 24.95 14.36 3.99
N GLN A 66 25.22 14.56 2.70
CA GLN A 66 25.19 13.53 1.66
C GLN A 66 26.63 13.14 1.29
N THR A 67 27.01 11.91 1.64
CA THR A 67 28.32 11.33 1.33
C THR A 67 28.41 10.88 -0.13
N ALA A 68 29.55 11.14 -0.76
CA ALA A 68 29.91 10.65 -2.10
C ALA A 68 31.35 10.13 -2.09
N LEU A 69 31.49 8.80 -2.20
CA LEU A 69 32.78 8.12 -2.33
C LEU A 69 33.28 8.20 -3.78
N ASN A 70 34.53 8.58 -3.94
CA ASN A 70 35.28 8.37 -5.17
C ASN A 70 36.14 7.11 -5.00
N VAL A 71 35.88 6.08 -5.81
CA VAL A 71 36.55 4.78 -5.69
C VAL A 71 38.00 4.84 -6.18
N PHE A 72 38.33 5.72 -7.11
CA PHE A 72 39.68 5.84 -7.68
C PHE A 72 40.70 6.34 -6.66
N LEU A 73 40.35 7.36 -5.89
CA LEU A 73 41.21 7.91 -4.84
C LEU A 73 40.86 7.40 -3.43
N ASN A 74 39.84 6.55 -3.30
CA ASN A 74 39.25 6.15 -2.03
C ASN A 74 38.88 7.35 -1.12
N GLU A 75 38.51 8.47 -1.74
CA GLU A 75 38.22 9.71 -1.03
C GLU A 75 36.72 9.94 -0.90
N THR A 76 36.31 10.45 0.24
CA THR A 76 34.92 10.77 0.52
C THR A 76 34.70 12.28 0.54
N ARG A 77 33.77 12.77 -0.29
CA ARG A 77 33.29 14.16 -0.24
C ARG A 77 31.89 14.22 0.37
N ILE A 78 31.59 15.29 1.10
CA ILE A 78 30.29 15.52 1.75
C ILE A 78 29.61 16.73 1.12
N TYR A 79 28.38 16.56 0.64
CA TYR A 79 27.57 17.63 0.09
C TYR A 79 26.38 17.92 1.01
N MET A 80 26.04 19.19 1.19
CA MET A 80 24.84 19.57 1.94
C MET A 80 23.58 19.43 1.07
N ARG A 81 22.54 18.81 1.65
CA ARG A 81 21.28 18.49 0.97
C ARG A 81 20.08 18.84 1.83
N ILE A 82 18.99 19.23 1.19
CA ILE A 82 17.66 19.29 1.80
C ILE A 82 16.72 18.26 1.18
N SER A 83 15.74 17.81 1.98
CA SER A 83 14.75 16.81 1.57
C SER A 83 13.35 17.11 2.12
N PRO A 84 12.81 18.35 2.00
CA PRO A 84 11.46 18.64 2.47
C PRO A 84 10.41 17.83 1.72
N ALA A 85 9.40 17.36 2.46
CA ALA A 85 8.23 16.70 1.90
C ALA A 85 7.06 17.68 1.87
N MET A 86 6.54 17.97 0.68
CA MET A 86 5.40 18.86 0.46
C MET A 86 4.42 18.24 -0.53
N ASN A 87 3.12 18.32 -0.24
CA ASN A 87 2.04 17.80 -1.08
C ASN A 87 2.25 16.32 -1.48
N GLY A 88 2.73 15.51 -0.53
CA GLY A 88 3.01 14.08 -0.75
C GLY A 88 4.25 13.78 -1.61
N LYS A 89 5.01 14.80 -2.03
CA LYS A 89 6.25 14.65 -2.82
C LYS A 89 7.46 15.10 -2.02
N THR A 90 8.56 14.37 -2.15
CA THR A 90 9.85 14.73 -1.53
C THR A 90 10.71 15.49 -2.51
N HIS A 91 11.21 16.66 -2.10
CA HIS A 91 12.04 17.54 -2.91
C HIS A 91 13.50 17.43 -2.49
N ASN A 92 14.29 16.66 -3.23
CA ASN A 92 15.71 16.43 -2.93
C ASN A 92 16.58 17.41 -3.69
N HIS A 93 17.23 18.34 -2.99
CA HIS A 93 18.10 19.36 -3.61
C HIS A 93 19.42 19.49 -2.85
N ARG A 94 20.53 19.57 -3.61
CA ARG A 94 21.83 19.99 -3.05
C ARG A 94 21.80 21.50 -2.82
N VAL A 95 22.34 21.94 -1.70
CA VAL A 95 22.25 23.34 -1.25
C VAL A 95 22.96 24.27 -2.22
N GLY A 96 24.17 23.92 -2.68
CA GLY A 96 24.87 24.72 -3.70
C GLY A 96 24.08 24.96 -4.99
N ARG A 97 23.20 24.05 -5.40
CA ARG A 97 22.32 24.29 -6.57
C ARG A 97 21.26 25.34 -6.30
N LEU A 98 20.75 25.38 -5.07
CA LEU A 98 19.74 26.35 -4.64
C LEU A 98 20.37 27.73 -4.52
N VAL A 99 21.52 27.83 -3.85
CA VAL A 99 22.26 29.09 -3.69
C VAL A 99 22.67 29.65 -5.04
N TYR A 100 23.28 28.83 -5.91
CA TYR A 100 23.69 29.29 -7.24
C TYR A 100 22.50 29.81 -8.07
N ASN A 101 21.37 29.08 -8.06
CA ASN A 101 20.16 29.49 -8.76
C ASN A 101 19.61 30.83 -8.24
N ALA A 102 19.62 31.03 -6.93
CA ALA A 102 19.03 32.20 -6.28
C ALA A 102 19.92 33.45 -6.34
N PHE A 103 21.25 33.30 -6.24
CA PHE A 103 22.17 34.42 -6.00
C PHE A 103 23.27 34.59 -7.06
N VAL A 104 23.51 33.60 -7.93
CA VAL A 104 24.56 33.71 -8.96
C VAL A 104 23.95 33.82 -10.35
N LYS A 105 23.20 32.80 -10.79
CA LYS A 105 22.52 32.80 -12.08
C LYS A 105 21.33 31.84 -12.09
N PRO A 106 20.12 32.29 -12.46
CA PRO A 106 18.97 31.42 -12.61
C PRO A 106 19.23 30.31 -13.64
N PHE A 107 18.89 29.08 -13.28
CA PHE A 107 18.99 27.90 -14.15
C PHE A 107 18.03 26.80 -13.69
N ASN A 108 17.79 25.80 -14.53
CA ASN A 108 16.95 24.67 -14.13
C ASN A 108 17.67 23.79 -13.09
N ILE A 109 17.29 23.92 -11.82
CA ILE A 109 17.88 23.16 -10.70
C ILE A 109 17.71 21.64 -10.84
N ARG A 110 16.83 21.15 -11.71
CA ARG A 110 16.64 19.71 -12.01
C ARG A 110 17.45 19.23 -13.21
N ASP A 111 18.04 20.13 -13.99
CA ASP A 111 18.85 19.76 -15.13
C ASP A 111 20.16 19.11 -14.68
N LYS A 112 20.32 17.83 -15.04
CA LYS A 112 21.48 17.03 -14.68
C LYS A 112 22.68 17.30 -15.58
N ASN A 113 22.55 18.05 -16.66
CA ASN A 113 23.66 18.40 -17.55
C ASN A 113 24.62 19.42 -16.92
N PHE A 114 24.15 20.15 -15.90
CA PHE A 114 24.96 21.12 -15.18
C PHE A 114 25.28 20.65 -13.77
N VAL A 115 26.50 20.91 -13.33
CA VAL A 115 27.00 20.68 -11.97
C VAL A 115 27.48 21.99 -11.35
N ILE A 116 27.47 22.04 -10.01
CA ILE A 116 28.00 23.18 -9.26
C ILE A 116 29.34 22.77 -8.66
N PHE A 117 30.35 23.59 -8.89
CA PHE A 117 31.66 23.48 -8.28
C PHE A 117 31.92 24.63 -7.30
N TYR A 118 32.96 24.42 -6.50
CA TYR A 118 33.36 25.25 -5.37
C TYR A 118 34.76 25.80 -5.67
N LYS A 119 34.96 27.11 -5.61
CA LYS A 119 36.24 27.76 -5.98
C LYS A 119 37.36 27.34 -5.03
N ASP A 120 37.05 27.16 -3.75
CA ASP A 120 37.97 26.69 -2.71
C ASP A 120 38.09 25.15 -2.59
N ASP A 121 37.44 24.40 -3.49
CA ASP A 121 37.29 22.93 -3.45
C ASP A 121 36.62 22.36 -2.17
N ASP A 122 36.06 23.21 -1.31
CA ASP A 122 35.33 22.83 -0.10
C ASP A 122 33.82 22.76 -0.38
N THR A 123 33.30 21.53 -0.46
CA THR A 123 31.90 21.26 -0.78
C THR A 123 30.91 21.66 0.34
N LEU A 124 31.40 22.01 1.52
CA LEU A 124 30.61 22.53 2.63
C LEU A 124 30.47 24.06 2.58
N ASN A 125 31.40 24.77 1.93
CA ASN A 125 31.31 26.21 1.71
C ASN A 125 30.33 26.55 0.58
N ASN A 126 29.04 26.64 0.93
CA ASN A 126 27.96 26.91 -0.03
C ASN A 126 27.63 28.41 -0.17
N ARG A 127 28.59 29.32 0.11
CA ARG A 127 28.41 30.76 -0.14
C ARG A 127 28.32 31.05 -1.64
N ALA A 128 27.45 31.98 -2.04
CA ALA A 128 27.16 32.26 -3.45
C ALA A 128 28.40 32.66 -4.26
N ASP A 129 29.28 33.46 -3.68
CA ASP A 129 30.56 33.90 -4.26
C ASP A 129 31.56 32.75 -4.49
N ASN A 130 31.43 31.64 -3.75
CA ASN A 130 32.27 30.45 -3.89
C ASN A 130 31.77 29.47 -4.98
N LEU A 131 30.59 29.70 -5.57
CA LEU A 131 29.96 28.75 -6.48
C LEU A 131 30.10 29.15 -7.95
N TYR A 132 30.31 28.16 -8.81
CA TYR A 132 30.21 28.33 -10.27
C TYR A 132 29.57 27.10 -10.93
N LEU A 133 28.95 27.33 -12.08
CA LEU A 133 28.29 26.30 -12.88
C LEU A 133 29.30 25.71 -13.87
N ALA A 134 29.25 24.40 -14.06
CA ALA A 134 29.99 23.69 -15.08
C ALA A 134 29.10 22.67 -15.78
N THR A 135 29.45 22.33 -17.01
CA THR A 135 28.85 21.28 -17.83
C THR A 135 29.38 19.89 -17.42
N GLN A 136 28.75 18.83 -17.91
CA GLN A 136 29.28 17.48 -17.72
C GLN A 136 30.66 17.27 -18.38
N ALA A 137 30.94 17.94 -19.50
CA ALA A 137 32.22 17.84 -20.19
C ALA A 137 33.36 18.44 -19.36
N GLU A 138 33.19 19.68 -18.88
CA GLU A 138 34.16 20.34 -17.99
C GLU A 138 34.36 19.58 -16.67
N LYS A 139 33.28 18.99 -16.13
CA LYS A 139 33.38 18.10 -14.98
C LYS A 139 34.25 16.88 -15.29
N GLN A 140 34.07 16.27 -16.46
CA GLN A 140 34.83 15.10 -16.85
C GLN A 140 36.32 15.44 -16.98
N GLU A 141 36.64 16.52 -17.69
CA GLU A 141 37.99 17.05 -17.84
C GLU A 141 38.65 17.35 -16.47
N ARG A 142 37.92 18.02 -15.55
CA ARG A 142 38.40 18.27 -14.18
C ARG A 142 38.68 16.96 -13.44
N MET A 143 37.80 15.96 -13.54
CA MET A 143 37.96 14.69 -12.85
C MET A 143 39.16 13.90 -13.38
N GLU A 144 39.40 13.94 -14.70
CA GLU A 144 40.57 13.35 -15.35
C GLU A 144 41.86 14.04 -14.89
N LYS A 145 41.89 15.38 -14.95
CA LYS A 145 43.05 16.18 -14.52
C LYS A 145 43.41 15.95 -13.04
N LEU A 146 42.41 15.72 -12.19
CA LEU A 146 42.60 15.42 -10.77
C LEU A 146 42.84 13.92 -10.48
N GLY A 147 42.93 13.07 -11.50
CA GLY A 147 43.11 11.61 -11.33
C GLY A 147 41.92 10.90 -10.67
N ARG A 148 40.75 11.56 -10.59
CA ARG A 148 39.54 11.06 -9.92
C ARG A 148 38.68 10.14 -10.81
N MET A 149 39.08 9.97 -12.07
CA MET A 149 38.44 9.09 -13.05
C MET A 149 39.44 8.76 -14.16
N VAL A 150 39.36 7.54 -14.69
CA VAL A 150 40.04 7.14 -15.92
C VAL A 150 38.98 6.86 -17.00
N PRO A 151 38.99 7.58 -18.13
CA PRO A 151 38.10 7.31 -19.26
C PRO A 151 38.25 5.88 -19.79
N ALA A 152 37.15 5.31 -20.29
CA ALA A 152 37.09 3.91 -20.72
C ALA A 152 38.03 3.54 -21.90
N PHE A 153 38.66 4.53 -22.55
CA PHE A 153 39.54 4.35 -23.71
C PHE A 153 40.87 5.10 -23.57
N THR A 154 41.30 5.48 -22.36
CA THR A 154 42.57 6.23 -22.19
C THR A 154 43.79 5.49 -22.71
N ASN A 155 43.79 4.15 -22.61
CA ASN A 155 44.93 3.30 -22.98
C ASN A 155 44.68 2.54 -24.28
N THR A 156 43.72 2.99 -25.10
CA THR A 156 43.31 2.32 -26.33
C THR A 156 43.69 3.18 -27.51
N SER A 157 44.33 2.60 -28.54
CA SER A 157 44.68 3.35 -29.74
C SER A 157 43.41 3.85 -30.48
N PRO A 158 43.50 4.92 -31.28
CA PRO A 158 42.37 5.37 -32.12
C PRO A 158 41.79 4.25 -33.01
N GLU A 159 42.65 3.38 -33.52
CA GLU A 159 42.31 2.22 -34.36
C GLU A 159 41.60 1.14 -33.56
N GLU A 160 42.14 0.74 -32.40
CA GLU A 160 41.50 -0.24 -31.50
C GLU A 160 40.14 0.26 -31.02
N LYS A 161 40.03 1.56 -30.70
CA LYS A 161 38.76 2.19 -30.31
C LYS A 161 37.75 2.10 -31.45
N LYS A 162 38.16 2.40 -32.69
CA LYS A 162 37.31 2.28 -33.88
C LYS A 162 36.85 0.83 -34.07
N GLU A 163 37.76 -0.13 -33.95
CA GLU A 163 37.46 -1.55 -34.10
C GLU A 163 36.48 -2.06 -33.03
N ILE A 164 36.62 -1.63 -31.78
CA ILE A 164 35.67 -1.93 -30.69
C ILE A 164 34.29 -1.34 -31.00
N LEU A 165 34.24 -0.09 -31.46
CA LEU A 165 32.98 0.58 -31.84
C LEU A 165 32.31 -0.12 -33.02
N ASP A 166 33.08 -0.54 -34.02
CA ASP A 166 32.60 -1.28 -35.19
C ASP A 166 32.08 -2.66 -34.78
N ARG A 167 32.78 -3.38 -33.90
CA ARG A 167 32.29 -4.65 -33.31
C ARG A 167 30.97 -4.45 -32.55
N ILE A 168 30.84 -3.36 -31.78
CA ILE A 168 29.59 -3.01 -31.08
C ILE A 168 28.48 -2.69 -32.09
N ALA A 169 28.78 -1.97 -33.17
CA ALA A 169 27.82 -1.62 -34.22
C ALA A 169 27.34 -2.86 -34.97
N VAL A 170 28.23 -3.77 -35.35
CA VAL A 170 27.90 -5.06 -35.97
C VAL A 170 27.04 -5.91 -35.03
N LYS A 171 27.38 -5.99 -33.75
CA LYS A 171 26.57 -6.72 -32.76
C LYS A 171 25.19 -6.07 -32.55
N LYS A 172 25.10 -4.74 -32.64
CA LYS A 172 23.83 -4.02 -32.62
C LYS A 172 22.98 -4.29 -33.85
N ALA A 173 23.58 -4.33 -35.03
CA ALA A 173 22.89 -4.58 -36.30
C ALA A 173 22.43 -6.04 -36.45
N LYS A 174 23.23 -7.01 -35.98
CA LYS A 174 22.95 -8.45 -36.11
C LYS A 174 21.89 -8.95 -35.13
N SER A 175 21.50 -8.17 -34.12
CA SER A 175 20.63 -8.65 -33.06
C SER A 175 19.25 -8.01 -33.12
N ASP A 176 18.25 -8.80 -33.53
CA ASP A 176 16.81 -8.48 -33.33
C ASP A 176 16.46 -8.27 -31.84
N CYS A 177 17.40 -8.49 -30.92
CA CYS A 177 17.23 -8.31 -29.47
C CYS A 177 16.94 -6.86 -29.05
N PHE A 178 17.20 -5.88 -29.93
CA PHE A 178 16.85 -4.49 -29.68
C PHE A 178 15.42 -4.18 -30.06
N GLN A 179 14.86 -4.90 -31.03
CA GLN A 179 13.46 -4.78 -31.38
C GLN A 179 12.60 -5.24 -30.21
N ILE A 180 11.49 -4.53 -30.04
CA ILE A 180 10.55 -4.83 -28.98
C ILE A 180 9.15 -4.78 -29.56
N SER A 181 8.41 -5.86 -29.36
CA SER A 181 7.04 -5.98 -29.84
C SER A 181 6.05 -5.80 -28.70
N GLN A 182 4.97 -5.11 -29.04
CA GLN A 182 3.78 -4.93 -28.24
C GLN A 182 2.74 -5.96 -28.66
N TYR A 183 2.11 -6.56 -27.67
CA TYR A 183 1.09 -7.59 -27.84
C TYR A 183 -0.16 -7.23 -27.03
N ASP A 184 -1.30 -7.75 -27.44
CA ASP A 184 -2.51 -7.71 -26.64
C ASP A 184 -2.37 -8.58 -25.38
N LEU A 185 -3.40 -8.61 -24.53
CA LEU A 185 -3.39 -9.44 -23.33
C LEU A 185 -3.56 -10.92 -23.62
N ASP A 186 -3.89 -11.33 -24.84
CA ASP A 186 -4.00 -12.73 -25.26
C ASP A 186 -2.72 -13.25 -25.90
N GLY A 187 -1.71 -12.38 -26.07
CA GLY A 187 -0.40 -12.69 -26.61
C GLY A 187 -0.33 -12.55 -28.13
N ASN A 188 -1.32 -11.95 -28.78
CA ASN A 188 -1.33 -11.68 -30.22
C ASN A 188 -0.56 -10.39 -30.51
N TRP A 189 0.24 -10.41 -31.59
CA TRP A 189 1.07 -9.29 -31.98
C TRP A 189 0.26 -8.07 -32.40
N ILE A 190 0.69 -6.88 -31.98
CA ILE A 190 0.10 -5.59 -32.36
C ILE A 190 1.10 -4.79 -33.20
N LYS A 191 2.32 -4.59 -32.69
CA LYS A 191 3.31 -3.72 -33.33
C LYS A 191 4.73 -4.01 -32.87
N THR A 192 5.68 -3.96 -33.80
CA THR A 192 7.12 -4.03 -33.52
C THR A 192 7.73 -2.63 -33.56
N PHE A 193 8.58 -2.31 -32.58
CA PHE A 193 9.37 -1.08 -32.53
C PHE A 193 10.84 -1.40 -32.68
N ARG A 194 11.63 -0.46 -33.21
CA ARG A 194 13.08 -0.62 -33.39
C ARG A 194 13.80 -0.78 -32.06
N ASN A 195 13.27 -0.15 -31.00
CA ASN A 195 13.73 -0.30 -29.62
C ASN A 195 12.74 0.24 -28.57
N ALA A 196 13.02 -0.07 -27.31
CA ALA A 196 12.23 0.37 -26.16
C ALA A 196 12.12 1.91 -26.01
N ARG A 197 13.08 2.69 -26.51
CA ARG A 197 13.02 4.15 -26.46
C ARG A 197 11.98 4.70 -27.46
N GLU A 198 11.93 4.12 -28.66
CA GLU A 198 10.89 4.45 -29.63
C GLU A 198 9.50 4.04 -29.13
N ALA A 199 9.36 2.81 -28.63
CA ALA A 199 8.13 2.33 -28.03
C ALA A 199 7.66 3.25 -26.88
N SER A 200 8.58 3.66 -26.00
CA SER A 200 8.33 4.60 -24.91
C SER A 200 7.78 5.94 -25.39
N ARG A 201 8.36 6.50 -26.46
CA ARG A 201 7.94 7.79 -27.02
C ARG A 201 6.56 7.70 -27.68
N ILE A 202 6.30 6.65 -28.46
CA ILE A 202 5.05 6.49 -29.21
C ILE A 202 3.90 6.13 -28.28
N VAL A 203 4.12 5.19 -27.35
CA VAL A 203 3.08 4.69 -26.44
C VAL A 203 2.92 5.58 -25.20
N GLY A 204 3.86 6.50 -24.95
CA GLY A 204 3.81 7.40 -23.79
C GLY A 204 4.09 6.71 -22.45
N LEU A 205 4.82 5.60 -22.47
CA LEU A 205 5.18 4.84 -21.27
C LEU A 205 6.67 5.00 -20.95
N SER A 206 7.07 4.69 -19.72
CA SER A 206 8.49 4.72 -19.36
C SER A 206 9.28 3.57 -20.00
N GLN A 207 10.39 3.92 -20.67
CA GLN A 207 11.33 2.99 -21.31
C GLN A 207 11.78 1.87 -20.37
N ASN A 208 12.00 2.17 -19.09
CA ASN A 208 12.43 1.19 -18.10
C ASN A 208 11.35 0.13 -17.87
N PHE A 209 10.08 0.52 -17.79
CA PHE A 209 8.98 -0.41 -17.60
C PHE A 209 8.81 -1.34 -18.81
N ILE A 210 8.84 -0.79 -20.03
CA ILE A 210 8.79 -1.57 -21.27
C ILE A 210 9.95 -2.58 -21.34
N THR A 211 11.16 -2.14 -20.97
CA THR A 211 12.34 -3.01 -20.99
C THR A 211 12.23 -4.13 -19.96
N GLN A 212 11.81 -3.81 -18.74
CA GLN A 212 11.62 -4.82 -17.69
C GLN A 212 10.52 -5.82 -18.04
N SER A 213 9.41 -5.36 -18.64
CA SER A 213 8.34 -6.25 -19.09
C SER A 213 8.80 -7.18 -20.20
N SER A 214 9.57 -6.69 -21.18
CA SER A 214 10.13 -7.51 -22.25
C SER A 214 11.13 -8.57 -21.80
N ARG A 215 11.84 -8.32 -20.69
CA ARG A 215 12.82 -9.23 -20.11
C ARG A 215 12.19 -10.28 -19.21
N LYS A 216 10.87 -10.20 -18.96
CA LYS A 216 10.16 -11.09 -18.03
C LYS A 216 10.87 -11.09 -16.67
N ALA A 217 11.16 -9.91 -16.12
CA ALA A 217 11.90 -9.76 -14.86
C ALA A 217 10.98 -9.80 -13.63
N TYR A 218 9.98 -8.93 -13.58
CA TYR A 218 9.08 -8.78 -12.42
C TYR A 218 7.63 -8.45 -12.80
N THR A 219 7.43 -7.81 -13.95
CA THR A 219 6.13 -7.63 -14.59
C THR A 219 6.24 -8.15 -16.02
N VAL A 220 5.14 -8.63 -16.59
CA VAL A 220 5.04 -8.95 -18.04
C VAL A 220 4.27 -7.88 -18.81
N THR A 221 3.60 -6.98 -18.10
CA THR A 221 2.77 -5.94 -18.70
C THR A 221 3.29 -4.54 -18.38
N ALA A 222 3.18 -3.64 -19.35
CA ALA A 222 3.34 -2.21 -19.16
C ALA A 222 2.25 -1.46 -19.95
N GLY A 223 1.55 -0.56 -19.27
CA GLY A 223 0.48 0.24 -19.89
C GLY A 223 -0.69 -0.56 -20.47
N GLY A 224 -0.99 -1.73 -19.92
CA GLY A 224 -2.09 -2.58 -20.42
C GLY A 224 -1.69 -3.56 -21.53
N TYR A 225 -0.44 -3.55 -21.97
CA TYR A 225 0.05 -4.41 -23.05
C TYR A 225 1.13 -5.38 -22.57
N LEU A 226 1.26 -6.49 -23.28
CA LEU A 226 2.38 -7.41 -23.15
C LEU A 226 3.55 -6.93 -24.02
N TRP A 227 4.76 -7.21 -23.54
CA TRP A 227 5.99 -6.82 -24.23
C TRP A 227 6.94 -8.00 -24.33
N ALA A 228 7.55 -8.19 -25.50
CA ALA A 228 8.61 -9.18 -25.70
C ALA A 228 9.66 -8.65 -26.68
N LYS A 229 10.89 -9.15 -26.56
CA LYS A 229 11.96 -8.85 -27.53
C LYS A 229 11.70 -9.56 -28.86
N GLY A 230 12.18 -8.95 -29.94
CA GLY A 230 11.99 -9.45 -31.31
C GLY A 230 10.59 -9.14 -31.85
N ASN A 231 10.19 -9.88 -32.89
CA ASN A 231 9.01 -9.65 -33.73
C ASN A 231 8.11 -10.89 -33.87
N ALA A 232 8.10 -11.76 -32.85
CA ALA A 232 7.28 -12.97 -32.89
C ALA A 232 5.78 -12.63 -33.11
N PRO A 233 5.03 -13.40 -33.91
CA PRO A 233 3.62 -13.12 -34.19
C PRO A 233 2.70 -13.47 -33.01
N LYS A 234 3.16 -14.35 -32.11
CA LYS A 234 2.43 -14.75 -30.92
C LYS A 234 3.40 -15.13 -29.80
N ILE A 235 3.05 -14.79 -28.56
CA ILE A 235 3.83 -15.13 -27.38
C ILE A 235 2.96 -15.82 -26.32
N ASP A 236 3.48 -16.88 -25.70
CA ASP A 236 2.87 -17.49 -24.52
C ASP A 236 3.56 -17.00 -23.24
N TYR A 237 2.79 -16.29 -22.41
CA TYR A 237 3.22 -15.75 -21.13
C TYR A 237 2.60 -16.51 -19.94
N LYS A 238 1.70 -17.49 -20.18
CA LYS A 238 0.97 -18.23 -19.13
C LYS A 238 1.92 -19.05 -18.26
N ALA A 239 2.93 -19.66 -18.85
CA ALA A 239 3.96 -20.41 -18.11
C ALA A 239 4.78 -19.50 -17.18
N TYR A 240 4.99 -18.23 -17.56
CA TYR A 240 5.71 -17.26 -16.74
C TYR A 240 4.86 -16.75 -15.57
N LEU A 241 3.55 -16.53 -15.78
CA LEU A 241 2.62 -16.14 -14.72
C LEU A 241 2.47 -17.18 -13.61
N LYS A 242 2.68 -18.48 -13.90
CA LYS A 242 2.68 -19.52 -12.87
C LYS A 242 3.87 -19.42 -11.90
N LYS A 243 4.99 -18.84 -12.35
CA LYS A 243 6.24 -18.78 -11.57
C LYS A 243 6.37 -17.49 -10.75
N HIS A 244 5.66 -16.42 -11.11
CA HIS A 244 5.78 -15.11 -10.46
C HIS A 244 4.42 -14.53 -10.07
N ASP A 245 4.38 -13.92 -8.88
CA ASP A 245 3.18 -13.30 -8.29
C ASP A 245 2.79 -12.04 -9.09
N ALA A 246 1.89 -12.20 -10.06
CA ALA A 246 1.51 -11.16 -11.01
C ALA A 246 0.60 -10.06 -10.42
N ASN A 247 0.58 -9.86 -9.10
CA ASN A 247 -0.45 -9.13 -8.34
C ASN A 247 -0.80 -7.70 -8.84
N PHE A 248 0.02 -7.10 -9.71
CA PHE A 248 -0.19 -5.76 -10.27
C PHE A 248 -0.47 -5.73 -11.79
N SER A 249 -0.52 -6.87 -12.48
CA SER A 249 -0.77 -6.93 -13.92
C SER A 249 -2.28 -7.00 -14.24
N PRO A 250 -2.76 -6.37 -15.33
CA PRO A 250 -4.11 -6.62 -15.86
C PRO A 250 -4.39 -8.10 -16.15
N LEU A 251 -3.37 -8.89 -16.48
CA LEU A 251 -3.48 -10.35 -16.64
C LEU A 251 -3.80 -11.06 -15.34
N ALA A 252 -3.34 -10.51 -14.22
CA ALA A 252 -3.71 -11.01 -12.92
C ALA A 252 -5.22 -10.89 -12.74
N LYS A 253 -5.86 -9.78 -13.09
CA LYS A 253 -7.34 -9.70 -12.99
C LYS A 253 -8.07 -10.80 -13.77
N ARG A 254 -7.48 -11.28 -14.89
CA ARG A 254 -8.03 -12.35 -15.75
C ARG A 254 -7.66 -13.77 -15.28
N HIS A 255 -6.54 -13.94 -14.58
CA HIS A 255 -5.98 -15.23 -14.14
C HIS A 255 -5.87 -15.41 -12.61
N VAL A 256 -6.24 -14.41 -11.80
CA VAL A 256 -6.11 -14.45 -10.34
C VAL A 256 -7.16 -15.38 -9.75
N MET A 257 -6.64 -16.18 -8.83
CA MET A 257 -7.31 -17.05 -7.86
C MET A 257 -8.76 -16.64 -7.61
N ARG A 258 -9.68 -17.34 -8.25
CA ARG A 258 -11.11 -17.19 -7.95
C ARG A 258 -11.33 -17.71 -6.53
N VAL A 259 -11.83 -16.83 -5.68
CA VAL A 259 -12.13 -17.14 -4.30
C VAL A 259 -13.60 -17.51 -4.19
N GLY A 260 -13.87 -18.75 -3.81
CA GLY A 260 -15.21 -19.22 -3.51
C GLY A 260 -15.54 -18.96 -2.04
N GLN A 261 -16.72 -18.39 -1.82
CA GLN A 261 -17.39 -18.29 -0.54
C GLN A 261 -18.36 -19.45 -0.43
N TYR A 262 -18.22 -20.26 0.61
CA TYR A 262 -18.99 -21.47 0.83
C TYR A 262 -19.78 -21.39 2.13
N ASP A 263 -20.93 -22.07 2.17
CA ASP A 263 -21.63 -22.36 3.41
C ASP A 263 -20.91 -23.48 4.20
N PHE A 264 -21.43 -23.81 5.38
CA PHE A 264 -20.85 -24.86 6.23
C PHE A 264 -21.14 -26.29 5.74
N ASP A 265 -22.08 -26.45 4.81
CA ASP A 265 -22.41 -27.71 4.14
C ASP A 265 -21.52 -27.92 2.89
N GLY A 266 -20.65 -26.94 2.59
CA GLY A 266 -19.72 -26.96 1.48
C GLY A 266 -20.32 -26.46 0.16
N ASN A 267 -21.52 -25.90 0.14
CA ASN A 267 -22.11 -25.36 -1.09
C ASN A 267 -21.58 -23.97 -1.40
N LEU A 268 -21.29 -23.73 -2.68
CA LEU A 268 -20.81 -22.44 -3.15
C LEU A 268 -21.93 -21.39 -3.09
N ILE A 269 -21.69 -20.30 -2.38
CA ILE A 269 -22.59 -19.15 -2.27
C ILE A 269 -22.21 -18.08 -3.29
N ASN A 270 -20.95 -17.65 -3.30
CA ASN A 270 -20.47 -16.55 -4.16
C ASN A 270 -19.05 -16.83 -4.66
N THR A 271 -18.68 -16.15 -5.75
CA THR A 271 -17.32 -16.17 -6.29
C THR A 271 -16.79 -14.75 -6.44
N TYR A 272 -15.54 -14.54 -6.05
CA TYR A 272 -14.85 -13.26 -6.19
C TYR A 272 -13.59 -13.43 -7.03
N HIS A 273 -13.21 -12.38 -7.77
CA HIS A 273 -12.02 -12.40 -8.62
C HIS A 273 -10.74 -12.27 -7.79
N THR A 274 -10.81 -11.62 -6.63
CA THR A 274 -9.65 -11.45 -5.74
C THR A 274 -10.04 -11.61 -4.27
N ALA A 275 -9.05 -11.98 -3.45
CA ALA A 275 -9.21 -12.00 -1.99
C ALA A 275 -9.52 -10.61 -1.41
N LYS A 276 -9.08 -9.52 -2.07
CA LYS A 276 -9.39 -8.15 -1.63
C LYS A 276 -10.84 -7.81 -1.87
N GLU A 277 -11.34 -8.11 -3.06
CA GLU A 277 -12.77 -7.95 -3.39
C GLU A 277 -13.66 -8.76 -2.44
N ALA A 278 -13.29 -10.02 -2.15
CA ALA A 278 -13.97 -10.84 -1.17
C ALA A 278 -13.94 -10.22 0.24
N ALA A 279 -12.79 -9.66 0.65
CA ALA A 279 -12.62 -9.02 1.94
C ALA A 279 -13.47 -7.75 2.08
N ASP A 280 -13.48 -6.91 1.04
CA ASP A 280 -14.26 -5.67 0.99
C ASP A 280 -15.77 -5.97 0.99
N ALA A 281 -16.21 -6.97 0.21
CA ALA A 281 -17.61 -7.39 0.12
C ALA A 281 -18.19 -7.84 1.48
N ILE A 282 -17.37 -8.51 2.29
CA ILE A 282 -17.79 -8.93 3.64
C ILE A 282 -17.31 -7.99 4.74
N GLY A 283 -16.61 -6.89 4.42
CA GLY A 283 -16.09 -5.94 5.40
C GLY A 283 -15.12 -6.56 6.41
N VAL A 284 -14.09 -7.27 5.94
CA VAL A 284 -12.97 -7.77 6.77
C VAL A 284 -11.64 -7.21 6.26
N LEU A 285 -10.64 -7.18 7.14
CA LEU A 285 -9.29 -6.78 6.74
C LEU A 285 -8.71 -7.79 5.74
N TYR A 286 -8.10 -7.30 4.68
CA TYR A 286 -7.46 -8.12 3.63
C TYR A 286 -6.53 -9.21 4.20
N GLY A 287 -5.75 -8.89 5.24
CA GLY A 287 -4.86 -9.85 5.90
C GLY A 287 -5.60 -11.07 6.48
N HIS A 288 -6.76 -10.85 7.10
CA HIS A 288 -7.57 -11.94 7.66
C HIS A 288 -8.12 -12.86 6.58
N MET A 289 -8.51 -12.30 5.43
CA MET A 289 -8.94 -13.09 4.27
C MET A 289 -7.79 -13.96 3.74
N ILE A 290 -6.58 -13.41 3.65
CA ILE A 290 -5.40 -14.15 3.19
C ILE A 290 -5.02 -15.27 4.16
N ASP A 291 -5.03 -15.04 5.47
CA ASP A 291 -4.74 -16.07 6.45
C ASP A 291 -5.79 -17.20 6.46
N THR A 292 -7.07 -16.85 6.21
CA THR A 292 -8.15 -17.84 6.03
C THR A 292 -7.94 -18.68 4.77
N LEU A 293 -7.61 -18.05 3.63
CA LEU A 293 -7.33 -18.74 2.37
C LEU A 293 -6.03 -19.57 2.39
N ARG A 294 -5.13 -19.30 3.35
CA ARG A 294 -3.92 -20.10 3.63
C ARG A 294 -4.16 -21.24 4.61
N GLY A 295 -5.38 -21.38 5.13
CA GLY A 295 -5.75 -22.47 6.05
C GLY A 295 -5.35 -22.25 7.51
N LYS A 296 -4.83 -21.05 7.88
CA LYS A 296 -4.58 -20.72 9.30
C LYS A 296 -5.89 -20.56 10.07
N HIS A 297 -6.93 -20.07 9.40
CA HIS A 297 -8.29 -20.02 9.89
C HIS A 297 -9.21 -20.77 8.94
N VAL A 298 -10.15 -21.54 9.49
CA VAL A 298 -11.07 -22.34 8.68
C VAL A 298 -12.22 -21.48 8.15
N THR A 299 -12.69 -20.51 8.94
CA THR A 299 -13.78 -19.61 8.59
C THR A 299 -13.38 -18.16 8.70
N CYS A 300 -14.05 -17.30 7.94
CA CYS A 300 -14.01 -15.85 8.13
C CYS A 300 -15.44 -15.31 8.07
N LYS A 301 -15.82 -14.57 9.13
CA LYS A 301 -17.17 -13.98 9.30
C LYS A 301 -18.33 -14.97 9.11
N GLY A 302 -18.12 -16.24 9.48
CA GLY A 302 -19.15 -17.28 9.41
C GLY A 302 -19.32 -17.93 8.03
N TYR A 303 -18.33 -17.83 7.14
CA TYR A 303 -18.30 -18.53 5.87
C TYR A 303 -16.98 -19.30 5.70
N LEU A 304 -17.02 -20.37 4.91
CA LEU A 304 -15.84 -21.09 4.47
C LEU A 304 -15.26 -20.42 3.22
N TRP A 305 -13.93 -20.33 3.12
CA TRP A 305 -13.25 -19.63 2.04
C TRP A 305 -12.19 -20.50 1.42
N ARG A 306 -12.25 -20.70 0.10
CA ARG A 306 -11.27 -21.50 -0.65
C ARG A 306 -10.86 -20.83 -1.93
N LYS A 307 -9.64 -21.14 -2.35
CA LYS A 307 -9.08 -20.80 -3.67
C LYS A 307 -9.62 -21.76 -4.74
N SER A 308 -10.94 -21.92 -4.77
CA SER A 308 -11.67 -22.80 -5.67
C SER A 308 -13.05 -22.22 -5.95
N ILE A 309 -13.64 -22.62 -7.08
CA ILE A 309 -15.01 -22.30 -7.49
C ILE A 309 -15.83 -23.59 -7.73
N ALA A 310 -15.39 -24.71 -7.18
CA ALA A 310 -16.16 -25.94 -7.21
C ALA A 310 -17.55 -25.69 -6.61
N LYS A 311 -18.62 -26.24 -7.21
CA LYS A 311 -20.00 -26.06 -6.74
C LYS A 311 -20.21 -26.63 -5.33
N LYS A 312 -19.50 -27.70 -5.01
CA LYS A 312 -19.49 -28.35 -3.69
C LYS A 312 -18.04 -28.56 -3.25
N LEU A 313 -17.76 -28.17 -2.01
CA LEU A 313 -16.47 -28.34 -1.37
C LEU A 313 -16.47 -29.67 -0.60
N ASP A 314 -15.42 -30.45 -0.78
CA ASP A 314 -15.20 -31.65 0.01
C ASP A 314 -14.69 -31.26 1.41
N LEU A 315 -15.53 -31.51 2.42
CA LEU A 315 -15.24 -31.19 3.81
C LEU A 315 -14.48 -32.33 4.53
N SER A 316 -14.39 -33.53 3.94
CA SER A 316 -13.75 -34.70 4.56
C SER A 316 -12.28 -34.41 4.94
N LYS A 317 -11.48 -33.93 3.99
CA LYS A 317 -10.08 -33.52 4.22
C LYS A 317 -9.93 -32.43 5.28
N LEU A 318 -10.91 -31.52 5.36
CA LEU A 318 -10.89 -30.44 6.35
C LEU A 318 -11.22 -30.95 7.76
N LEU A 319 -12.09 -31.95 7.86
CA LEU A 319 -12.44 -32.67 9.09
C LEU A 319 -11.29 -33.54 9.58
N GLU A 320 -10.56 -34.20 8.67
CA GLU A 320 -9.35 -34.98 8.97
C GLU A 320 -8.23 -34.12 9.56
N GLU A 321 -7.95 -32.95 8.99
CA GLU A 321 -6.83 -32.09 9.41
C GLU A 321 -7.05 -31.33 10.72
N LYS A 322 -8.31 -31.04 11.08
CA LYS A 322 -8.66 -30.19 12.23
C LYS A 322 -9.56 -30.88 13.26
N GLY A 323 -9.98 -32.12 12.99
CA GLY A 323 -10.88 -32.94 13.81
C GLY A 323 -12.35 -32.60 13.60
N GLU A 324 -13.23 -33.61 13.63
CA GLU A 324 -14.69 -33.45 13.54
C GLU A 324 -15.23 -32.47 14.58
N ASP A 325 -14.65 -32.50 15.78
CA ASP A 325 -14.97 -31.64 16.91
C ASP A 325 -14.77 -30.14 16.60
N TYR A 326 -13.81 -29.75 15.75
CA TYR A 326 -13.56 -28.34 15.44
C TYR A 326 -14.62 -27.75 14.50
N ILE A 327 -15.04 -28.50 13.47
CA ILE A 327 -16.11 -28.07 12.56
C ILE A 327 -17.47 -28.21 13.23
N GLN A 328 -17.71 -29.28 13.99
CA GLN A 328 -18.94 -29.43 14.78
C GLN A 328 -19.05 -28.35 15.84
N ARG A 329 -17.99 -27.99 16.57
CA ARG A 329 -18.03 -26.81 17.47
C ARG A 329 -18.26 -25.54 16.66
N THR A 330 -17.55 -25.29 15.56
CA THR A 330 -17.72 -24.05 14.79
C THR A 330 -19.11 -23.92 14.12
N SER A 331 -19.76 -25.03 13.76
CA SER A 331 -21.11 -25.11 13.17
C SER A 331 -22.24 -25.20 14.21
N ARG A 332 -22.00 -25.85 15.36
CA ARG A 332 -22.91 -25.90 16.52
C ARG A 332 -22.76 -24.69 17.44
N ILE A 333 -21.72 -23.86 17.31
CA ILE A 333 -21.56 -22.63 18.08
C ILE A 333 -22.64 -21.64 17.61
N ARG A 334 -23.79 -21.81 18.28
CA ARG A 334 -24.95 -20.93 18.43
C ARG A 334 -26.16 -21.23 17.54
N GLN A 335 -26.58 -22.51 17.52
CA GLN A 335 -28.01 -22.75 17.43
C GLN A 335 -28.70 -22.07 18.61
N ILE A 336 -29.73 -21.30 18.33
CA ILE A 336 -30.42 -20.51 19.33
C ILE A 336 -31.92 -20.68 19.18
N SER A 337 -32.56 -21.06 20.28
CA SER A 337 -34.00 -21.24 20.32
C SER A 337 -34.68 -20.03 20.93
N GLN A 338 -35.75 -19.61 20.26
CA GLN A 338 -36.67 -18.58 20.67
C GLN A 338 -37.83 -19.22 21.43
N TYR A 339 -38.19 -18.62 22.57
CA TYR A 339 -39.25 -19.07 23.44
C TYR A 339 -40.19 -17.91 23.79
N THR A 340 -41.46 -18.24 24.06
CA THR A 340 -42.42 -17.28 24.62
C THR A 340 -42.09 -16.96 26.09
N PHE A 341 -42.73 -15.95 26.66
CA PHE A 341 -42.58 -15.62 28.09
C PHE A 341 -43.07 -16.71 29.05
N ASP A 342 -43.90 -17.64 28.56
CA ASP A 342 -44.32 -18.83 29.32
C ASP A 342 -43.33 -19.99 29.18
N GLY A 343 -42.21 -19.76 28.51
CA GLY A 343 -41.14 -20.73 28.29
C GLY A 343 -41.48 -21.78 27.25
N VAL A 344 -42.48 -21.55 26.39
CA VAL A 344 -42.86 -22.48 25.31
C VAL A 344 -41.95 -22.24 24.11
N TRP A 345 -41.40 -23.30 23.54
CA TRP A 345 -40.55 -23.23 22.35
C TRP A 345 -41.32 -22.69 21.14
N VAL A 346 -40.69 -21.80 20.38
CA VAL A 346 -41.24 -21.21 19.15
C VAL A 346 -40.48 -21.72 17.93
N LYS A 347 -39.15 -21.51 17.91
CA LYS A 347 -38.31 -21.86 16.77
C LYS A 347 -36.84 -21.92 17.15
N THR A 348 -36.09 -22.83 16.53
CA THR A 348 -34.61 -22.88 16.62
C THR A 348 -33.99 -22.33 15.34
N TYR A 349 -33.02 -21.43 15.51
CA TYR A 349 -32.24 -20.84 14.43
C TYR A 349 -30.82 -21.41 14.46
N ARG A 350 -30.18 -21.55 13.30
CA ARG A 350 -28.80 -22.06 13.17
C ARG A 350 -27.76 -21.01 13.58
N SER A 351 -28.14 -19.73 13.61
CA SER A 351 -27.26 -18.64 14.07
C SER A 351 -28.02 -17.41 14.55
N PHE A 352 -27.35 -16.54 15.31
CA PHE A 352 -27.85 -15.20 15.66
C PHE A 352 -28.21 -14.34 14.44
N ASN A 353 -27.52 -14.50 13.32
CA ASN A 353 -27.78 -13.73 12.09
C ASN A 353 -29.03 -14.23 11.35
N GLU A 354 -29.30 -15.53 11.42
CA GLU A 354 -30.55 -16.10 10.94
C GLU A 354 -31.73 -15.64 11.81
N ALA A 355 -31.57 -15.68 13.14
CA ALA A 355 -32.56 -15.17 14.07
C ALA A 355 -32.87 -13.68 13.83
N LYS A 356 -31.85 -12.85 13.60
CA LYS A 356 -32.02 -11.44 13.22
C LYS A 356 -32.83 -11.29 11.93
N ARG A 357 -32.51 -12.05 10.88
CA ARG A 357 -33.22 -11.97 9.59
C ARG A 357 -34.68 -12.40 9.71
N ALA A 358 -34.95 -13.44 10.51
CA ALA A 358 -36.29 -13.98 10.68
C ALA A 358 -37.17 -13.13 11.60
N THR A 359 -36.60 -12.53 12.64
CA THR A 359 -37.36 -11.80 13.67
C THR A 359 -37.28 -10.28 13.57
N GLY A 360 -36.35 -9.75 12.76
CA GLY A 360 -36.05 -8.31 12.70
C GLY A 360 -35.29 -7.76 13.92
N ILE A 361 -35.02 -8.59 14.94
CA ILE A 361 -34.40 -8.17 16.19
C ILE A 361 -32.88 -8.05 16.00
N ALA A 362 -32.28 -6.96 16.50
CA ALA A 362 -30.84 -6.74 16.40
C ALA A 362 -30.06 -7.90 17.05
N SER A 363 -29.09 -8.45 16.32
CA SER A 363 -28.30 -9.61 16.77
C SER A 363 -27.57 -9.36 18.10
N GLY A 364 -27.15 -8.12 18.37
CA GLY A 364 -26.56 -7.73 19.66
C GLY A 364 -27.51 -7.90 20.85
N SER A 365 -28.79 -7.55 20.68
CA SER A 365 -29.83 -7.74 21.71
C SER A 365 -30.11 -9.23 21.93
N ILE A 366 -30.20 -10.01 20.85
CA ILE A 366 -30.38 -11.47 20.94
C ILE A 366 -29.19 -12.11 21.68
N ILE A 367 -27.95 -11.69 21.39
CA ILE A 367 -26.74 -12.18 22.06
C ILE A 367 -26.75 -11.83 23.55
N ASN A 368 -27.17 -10.61 23.91
CA ASN A 368 -27.24 -10.19 25.32
C ASN A 368 -28.32 -10.98 26.08
N ALA A 369 -29.48 -11.24 25.46
CA ALA A 369 -30.53 -12.07 26.03
C ALA A 369 -30.13 -13.53 26.19
N TYR A 370 -29.44 -14.09 25.19
CA TYR A 370 -28.88 -15.44 25.23
C TYR A 370 -27.83 -15.61 26.33
N ARG A 371 -26.95 -14.61 26.53
CA ARG A 371 -25.90 -14.61 27.56
C ARG A 371 -26.40 -14.29 28.96
N GLY A 372 -27.69 -14.01 29.13
CA GLY A 372 -28.27 -13.61 30.42
C GLY A 372 -27.87 -12.20 30.89
N ARG A 373 -27.28 -11.37 30.03
CA ARG A 373 -27.02 -9.94 30.33
C ARG A 373 -28.28 -9.09 30.24
N GLN A 374 -29.28 -9.60 29.52
CA GLN A 374 -30.64 -9.09 29.45
C GLN A 374 -31.58 -10.28 29.60
N LEU A 375 -32.78 -10.05 30.15
CA LEU A 375 -33.75 -11.14 30.34
C LEU A 375 -34.48 -11.52 29.06
N THR A 376 -34.69 -10.56 28.15
CA THR A 376 -35.49 -10.74 26.94
C THR A 376 -34.90 -9.94 25.78
N ALA A 377 -35.21 -10.34 24.54
CA ALA A 377 -34.97 -9.50 23.37
C ALA A 377 -36.16 -9.60 22.41
N GLY A 378 -36.68 -8.45 21.99
CA GLY A 378 -37.81 -8.32 21.07
C GLY A 378 -39.08 -9.07 21.48
N GLY A 379 -39.35 -9.20 22.79
CA GLY A 379 -40.53 -9.88 23.30
C GLY A 379 -40.38 -11.39 23.49
N PHE A 380 -39.16 -11.94 23.35
CA PHE A 380 -38.91 -13.38 23.47
C PHE A 380 -37.77 -13.70 24.43
N LEU A 381 -37.76 -14.94 24.92
CA LEU A 381 -36.67 -15.57 25.65
C LEU A 381 -35.78 -16.34 24.68
N TRP A 382 -34.48 -16.35 24.95
CA TRP A 382 -33.47 -16.90 24.04
C TRP A 382 -32.51 -17.82 24.80
N ARG A 383 -32.45 -19.10 24.40
CA ARG A 383 -31.65 -20.14 25.08
C ARG A 383 -31.00 -21.11 24.11
N GLU A 384 -29.99 -21.82 24.62
CA GLU A 384 -29.33 -22.92 23.92
C GLU A 384 -30.19 -24.19 23.92
N GLY A 385 -30.06 -25.01 22.88
CA GLY A 385 -30.75 -26.30 22.76
C GLY A 385 -32.18 -26.20 22.22
N THR A 386 -32.83 -27.36 22.05
CA THR A 386 -34.13 -27.54 21.39
C THR A 386 -35.22 -28.01 22.36
N ALA A 387 -35.08 -27.70 23.65
CA ALA A 387 -36.07 -28.07 24.65
C ALA A 387 -37.44 -27.49 24.26
N LEU A 388 -38.52 -28.28 24.35
CA LEU A 388 -39.86 -27.81 24.01
C LEU A 388 -40.41 -26.82 25.05
N ARG A 389 -39.86 -26.87 26.27
CA ARG A 389 -40.22 -25.97 27.36
C ARG A 389 -39.03 -25.65 28.25
N ILE A 390 -38.94 -24.41 28.69
CA ILE A 390 -37.93 -23.94 29.65
C ILE A 390 -38.59 -23.44 30.92
N ASN A 391 -37.95 -23.69 32.06
CA ASN A 391 -38.41 -23.17 33.34
C ASN A 391 -38.06 -21.68 33.45
N VAL A 392 -39.08 -20.82 33.57
CA VAL A 392 -38.92 -19.36 33.64
C VAL A 392 -38.91 -18.80 35.07
N SER A 393 -39.09 -19.64 36.11
CA SER A 393 -39.22 -19.20 37.50
C SER A 393 -37.93 -18.54 38.03
N HIS A 394 -36.77 -19.03 37.59
CA HIS A 394 -35.48 -18.45 37.98
C HIS A 394 -35.29 -17.02 37.47
N LEU A 395 -35.97 -16.62 36.39
CA LEU A 395 -35.87 -15.29 35.79
C LEU A 395 -36.49 -14.19 36.65
N THR A 396 -37.37 -14.55 37.60
CA THR A 396 -37.98 -13.58 38.52
C THR A 396 -37.04 -13.19 39.66
N LYS A 397 -35.88 -13.85 39.79
CA LYS A 397 -34.86 -13.55 40.80
C LYS A 397 -33.78 -12.60 40.29
N ASP A 398 -33.87 -12.15 39.04
CA ASP A 398 -32.90 -11.22 38.45
C ASP A 398 -33.05 -9.81 39.05
N PRO A 399 -31.96 -9.13 39.43
CA PRO A 399 -32.00 -7.78 40.02
C PRO A 399 -32.70 -6.72 39.16
N ASN A 400 -32.76 -6.92 37.84
CA ASN A 400 -33.38 -5.98 36.91
C ASN A 400 -34.78 -6.43 36.44
N PHE A 401 -35.34 -7.51 37.01
CA PHE A 401 -36.60 -8.10 36.59
C PHE A 401 -37.75 -7.08 36.52
N ASP A 402 -37.91 -6.24 37.55
CA ASP A 402 -39.01 -5.27 37.68
C ASP A 402 -39.04 -4.22 36.56
N LYS A 403 -37.91 -3.99 35.90
CA LYS A 403 -37.78 -3.04 34.77
C LYS A 403 -38.07 -3.67 33.41
N THR A 404 -38.34 -4.98 33.36
CA THR A 404 -38.45 -5.72 32.09
C THR A 404 -39.88 -5.84 31.56
N VAL A 405 -39.99 -6.10 30.26
CA VAL A 405 -41.27 -6.42 29.59
C VAL A 405 -41.86 -7.73 30.13
N LEU A 406 -41.01 -8.68 30.56
CA LEU A 406 -41.41 -9.94 31.17
C LEU A 406 -42.18 -9.72 32.49
N TYR A 407 -41.74 -8.79 33.33
CA TYR A 407 -42.45 -8.42 34.57
C TYR A 407 -43.87 -7.91 34.28
N ARG A 408 -44.01 -7.00 33.30
CA ARG A 408 -45.32 -6.46 32.91
C ARG A 408 -46.27 -7.56 32.40
N TYR A 409 -45.74 -8.50 31.62
CA TYR A 409 -46.50 -9.67 31.15
C TYR A 409 -46.99 -10.54 32.31
N ILE A 410 -46.10 -10.90 33.24
CA ILE A 410 -46.44 -11.75 34.39
C ILE A 410 -47.46 -11.05 35.30
N LYS A 411 -47.31 -9.75 35.55
CA LYS A 411 -48.26 -8.96 36.35
C LYS A 411 -49.65 -8.94 35.71
N LYS A 412 -49.74 -8.69 34.40
CA LYS A 412 -51.01 -8.71 33.65
C LYS A 412 -51.66 -10.10 33.67
N LYS A 413 -50.88 -11.16 33.49
CA LYS A 413 -51.36 -12.55 33.53
C LYS A 413 -51.92 -12.93 34.90
N LYS A 414 -51.26 -12.51 35.99
CA LYS A 414 -51.75 -12.73 37.37
C LYS A 414 -53.03 -11.96 37.67
N ALA A 415 -53.16 -10.72 37.18
CA ALA A 415 -54.39 -9.93 37.31
C ALA A 415 -55.58 -10.61 36.60
N ALA A 416 -55.39 -11.01 35.33
CA ALA A 416 -56.43 -11.71 34.57
C ALA A 416 -56.83 -13.07 35.18
N ALA A 417 -55.88 -13.79 35.80
CA ALA A 417 -56.18 -15.02 36.51
C ALA A 417 -56.98 -14.79 37.80
N ARG A 418 -56.78 -13.67 38.50
CA ARG A 418 -57.57 -13.27 39.67
C ARG A 418 -58.99 -12.85 39.28
N GLU A 419 -59.14 -12.08 38.21
CA GLU A 419 -60.46 -11.70 37.66
C GLU A 419 -61.27 -12.92 37.24
N LYS A 420 -60.67 -13.89 36.54
CA LYS A 420 -61.33 -15.15 36.19
C LYS A 420 -61.72 -16.02 37.39
N LYS A 421 -60.99 -15.91 38.51
CA LYS A 421 -61.29 -16.64 39.75
C LYS A 421 -62.35 -15.96 40.61
N ASN A 422 -62.59 -14.66 40.39
CA ASN A 422 -63.64 -13.90 41.07
C ASN A 422 -64.95 -13.85 40.25
N ALA A 423 -64.93 -14.24 38.97
CA ALA A 423 -66.07 -14.22 38.05
C ALA A 423 -66.71 -15.60 37.81
N GLY A 424 -66.18 -16.66 38.42
CA GLY A 424 -66.77 -18.00 38.46
C GLY A 424 -66.71 -18.52 39.89
#